data_AF-A0A924NU89-F1
#
_entry.id   AF-A0A924NU89-F1
#
_cell.length_a   1.000
_cell.length_b   1.000
_cell.length_c   1.000
_cell.angle_alpha   90.00
_cell.angle_beta   90.00
_cell.angle_gamma   90.00
#
_symmetry.space_group_name_H-M   'P 1'
#
loop_
_entity.id
_entity.type
_entity.pdbx_description
1 polymer ?
#
loop_
_entity_poly.entity_id
_entity_poly.type
_entity_poly.pdbx_seq_one_letter_code
_entity_poly.pdbx_strand_id
1 'polypeptide(L)'
;MKRIALSLCVFAVAIAALVWHLNTRDEPDLSASTPVLHASPEQLARGAYLARAGNCAACHTTRGGTPYAGGRGIDTPFGTVYSSNL
;
A
#
# COMPACT_ATOMS: atom_id res chain seq x y z
N MET A 1 4.81 -26.15 38.30
CA MET A 1 4.45 -24.71 38.16
C MET A 1 5.52 -23.90 37.40
N LYS A 2 6.79 -23.86 37.84
CA LYS A 2 7.85 -23.08 37.17
C LYS A 2 8.09 -23.46 35.69
N ARG A 3 8.06 -24.75 35.35
CA ARG A 3 8.21 -25.24 33.96
C ARG A 3 7.06 -24.82 33.05
N ILE A 4 5.82 -24.88 33.55
CA ILE A 4 4.63 -24.46 32.80
C ILE A 4 4.66 -22.95 32.56
N ALA A 5 5.01 -22.16 33.58
CA ALA A 5 5.18 -20.72 33.45
C ALA A 5 6.26 -20.36 32.40
N LEU A 6 7.39 -21.07 32.40
CA LEU A 6 8.46 -20.85 31.43
C LEU A 6 8.00 -21.17 29.99
N SER A 7 7.30 -22.29 29.77
CA SER A 7 6.77 -22.65 28.46
C SER A 7 5.77 -21.62 27.93
N LEU A 8 4.89 -21.10 28.79
CA LEU A 8 3.94 -20.05 28.41
C LEU A 8 4.65 -18.74 28.04
N CYS A 9 5.67 -18.33 28.78
CA CYS A 9 6.46 -17.15 28.44
C CYS A 9 7.16 -17.30 27.08
N VAL A 10 7.79 -18.45 26.82
CA VAL A 10 8.45 -18.72 25.53
C VAL A 10 7.44 -18.67 24.39
N PHE A 11 6.27 -19.27 24.58
CA PHE A 11 5.22 -19.26 23.56
C PHE A 11 4.68 -17.84 23.29
N ALA A 12 4.47 -17.04 24.34
CA ALA A 12 4.03 -15.65 24.20
C ALA A 12 5.08 -14.79 23.45
N VAL A 13 6.37 -14.97 23.75
CA VAL A 13 7.45 -14.29 23.04
C VAL A 13 7.52 -14.72 21.58
N ALA A 14 7.35 -16.01 21.28
CA ALA A 14 7.34 -16.51 19.92
C ALA A 14 6.16 -15.93 19.11
N ILE A 15 4.97 -15.83 19.70
CA ILE A 15 3.81 -15.18 19.08
C ILE A 15 4.10 -13.70 18.82
N ALA A 16 4.62 -12.97 19.82
CA ALA A 16 4.93 -11.55 19.66
C ALA A 16 5.95 -11.32 18.55
N ALA A 17 7.00 -12.15 18.46
CA ALA A 17 7.99 -12.08 17.40
C ALA A 17 7.41 -12.39 16.01
N LEU A 18 6.52 -13.39 15.93
CA LEU A 18 5.82 -13.71 14.68
C LEU A 18 4.91 -12.58 14.22
N VAL A 19 4.12 -12.00 15.14
CA VAL A 19 3.25 -10.85 14.85
C VAL A 19 4.07 -9.66 14.39
N TRP A 20 5.17 -9.35 15.10
CA TRP A 20 6.09 -8.28 14.71
C TRP A 20 6.62 -8.50 13.29
N HIS A 21 7.17 -9.69 13.02
CA HIS A 21 7.73 -10.01 11.71
C HIS A 21 6.71 -9.91 10.58
N LEU A 22 5.49 -10.43 10.79
CA LEU A 22 4.43 -10.36 9.79
C LEU A 22 3.94 -8.93 9.55
N ASN A 23 3.98 -8.07 10.57
CA ASN A 23 3.55 -6.69 10.46
C ASN A 23 4.59 -5.81 9.73
N THR A 24 5.89 -6.09 9.90
CA THR A 24 6.96 -5.26 9.34
C THR A 24 7.51 -5.76 7.99
N ARG A 25 7.12 -6.94 7.53
CA ARG A 25 7.74 -7.60 6.35
C ARG A 25 7.68 -6.78 5.05
N ASP A 26 6.67 -5.92 4.91
CA ASP A 26 6.39 -5.16 3.67
C ASP A 26 6.51 -3.64 3.90
N GLU A 27 7.02 -3.20 5.06
CA GLU A 27 7.22 -1.77 5.30
C GLU A 27 8.40 -1.25 4.45
N PRO A 28 8.19 -0.23 3.62
CA PRO A 28 9.26 0.35 2.83
C PRO A 28 10.29 1.00 3.74
N ASP A 29 11.58 0.80 3.46
CA ASP A 29 12.65 1.53 4.14
C ASP A 29 12.58 3.02 3.76
N LEU A 30 11.97 3.80 4.62
CA LEU A 30 11.82 5.25 4.43
C LEU A 30 13.17 6.00 4.53
N SER A 31 14.22 5.33 5.01
CA SER A 31 15.59 5.86 5.07
C SER A 31 16.38 5.56 3.80
N ALA A 32 15.93 4.60 2.98
CA ALA A 32 16.51 4.35 1.68
C ALA A 32 16.18 5.52 0.75
N SER A 33 17.20 6.08 0.10
CA SER A 33 16.96 7.03 -0.99
C SER A 33 16.22 6.31 -2.11
N THR A 34 15.02 6.78 -2.43
CA THR A 34 14.22 6.23 -3.54
C THR A 34 15.07 6.27 -4.81
N PRO A 35 15.39 5.11 -5.44
CA PRO A 35 16.05 5.13 -6.72
C PRO A 35 15.15 5.91 -7.68
N VAL A 36 15.73 6.84 -8.44
CA VAL A 36 15.02 7.43 -9.57
C VAL A 36 14.72 6.28 -10.54
N LEU A 37 13.45 5.88 -10.59
CA LEU A 37 13.00 4.83 -11.49
C LEU A 37 13.10 5.34 -12.93
N HIS A 38 14.12 4.89 -13.65
CA HIS A 38 14.19 5.04 -15.09
C HIS A 38 13.38 3.92 -15.74
N ALA A 39 12.09 4.17 -15.97
CA ALA A 39 11.24 3.25 -16.71
C ALA A 39 11.66 3.23 -18.19
N SER A 40 11.89 2.04 -18.74
CA SER A 40 12.07 1.86 -20.18
C SER A 40 10.78 2.22 -20.93
N PRO A 41 10.85 2.54 -22.23
CA PRO A 41 9.67 2.77 -23.06
C PRO A 41 8.66 1.60 -23.00
N GLU A 42 9.14 0.36 -22.94
CA GLU A 42 8.30 -0.84 -22.84
C GLU A 42 7.60 -0.91 -21.48
N GLN A 43 8.29 -0.55 -20.39
CA GLN A 43 7.70 -0.48 -19.07
C GLN A 43 6.61 0.60 -18.99
N LEU A 44 6.85 1.77 -19.60
CA LEU A 44 5.86 2.84 -19.70
C LEU A 44 4.63 2.40 -20.52
N ALA A 45 4.84 1.79 -21.68
CA ALA A 45 3.75 1.29 -22.53
C ALA A 45 2.91 0.23 -21.81
N ARG A 46 3.57 -0.69 -21.10
CA ARG A 46 2.91 -1.69 -20.26
C ARG A 46 2.13 -1.05 -19.11
N GLY A 47 2.72 -0.08 -18.41
CA GLY A 47 2.03 0.67 -17.34
C GLY A 47 0.77 1.37 -17.86
N ALA A 48 0.86 2.07 -18.99
CA ALA A 48 -0.28 2.74 -19.61
C ALA A 48 -1.37 1.75 -20.07
N TYR A 49 -1.00 0.55 -20.50
CA TYR A 49 -1.97 -0.52 -20.79
C TYR A 49 -2.66 -1.00 -19.52
N LEU A 50 -1.90 -1.30 -18.46
CA LEU A 50 -2.44 -1.80 -17.19
C LEU A 50 -3.35 -0.78 -16.50
N ALA A 51 -2.98 0.50 -16.50
CA ALA A 51 -3.81 1.55 -15.91
C ALA A 51 -5.18 1.69 -16.60
N ARG A 52 -5.21 1.51 -17.93
CA ARG A 52 -6.46 1.48 -18.70
C ARG A 52 -7.25 0.20 -18.44
N ALA A 53 -6.61 -0.95 -18.48
CA ALA A 53 -7.26 -2.24 -18.25
C ALA A 53 -7.84 -2.37 -16.84
N GLY A 54 -7.13 -1.85 -15.83
CA GLY A 54 -7.57 -1.79 -14.44
C GLY A 54 -8.55 -0.65 -14.13
N ASN A 55 -8.95 0.13 -15.13
CA ASN A 55 -9.88 1.27 -14.99
C ASN A 55 -9.45 2.27 -13.89
N CYS A 56 -8.16 2.51 -13.74
CA CYS A 56 -7.62 3.39 -12.68
C CYS A 56 -8.19 4.81 -12.76
N ALA A 57 -8.49 5.30 -13.97
CA ALA A 57 -9.07 6.61 -14.20
C ALA A 57 -10.45 6.80 -13.53
N ALA A 58 -11.22 5.73 -13.31
CA ALA A 58 -12.53 5.84 -12.67
C ALA A 58 -12.45 6.37 -11.24
N CYS A 59 -11.40 6.00 -10.51
CA CYS A 59 -11.14 6.50 -9.16
C CYS A 59 -10.18 7.69 -9.19
N HIS A 60 -9.17 7.71 -10.06
CA HIS A 60 -8.13 8.76 -10.05
C HIS A 60 -8.41 9.94 -11.00
N THR A 61 -9.65 10.17 -11.41
CA THR A 61 -10.03 11.34 -12.23
C THR A 61 -11.34 11.93 -11.75
N THR A 62 -11.33 13.21 -11.38
CA THR A 62 -12.57 13.95 -11.13
C THR A 62 -13.33 14.23 -12.43
N ARG A 63 -14.66 14.35 -12.36
CA ARG A 63 -15.49 14.56 -13.56
C ARG A 63 -15.13 15.89 -14.22
N GLY A 64 -14.73 15.85 -15.49
CA GLY A 64 -14.29 17.03 -16.24
C GLY A 64 -12.88 17.52 -15.87
N GLY A 65 -12.16 16.82 -15.01
CA GLY A 65 -10.80 17.15 -14.61
C GLY A 65 -9.73 16.53 -15.52
N THR A 66 -8.48 16.87 -15.22
CA THR A 66 -7.30 16.28 -15.87
C THR A 66 -7.24 14.77 -15.59
N PRO A 67 -7.05 13.92 -16.62
CA PRO A 67 -6.90 12.48 -16.42
C PRO A 67 -5.82 12.15 -15.38
N TYR A 68 -6.14 11.23 -14.46
CA TYR A 68 -5.22 10.72 -13.42
C TYR A 68 -4.75 11.75 -12.36
N ALA A 69 -5.29 12.97 -12.36
CA ALA A 69 -4.94 14.00 -11.38
C ALA A 69 -5.56 13.78 -9.98
N GLY A 70 -6.38 12.75 -9.81
CA GLY A 70 -7.08 12.48 -8.56
C GLY A 70 -8.29 13.38 -8.33
N GLY A 71 -8.61 13.62 -7.05
CA GLY A 71 -9.69 14.52 -6.62
C GLY A 71 -11.10 13.94 -6.76
N ARG A 72 -11.27 12.65 -7.05
CA ARG A 72 -12.59 12.00 -7.01
C ARG A 72 -13.02 11.82 -5.56
N GLY A 73 -14.16 12.40 -5.19
CA GLY A 73 -14.80 12.14 -3.90
C GLY A 73 -15.45 10.76 -3.87
N ILE A 74 -15.23 10.04 -2.77
CA ILE A 74 -15.82 8.75 -2.42
C ILE A 74 -16.53 8.93 -1.07
N ASP A 75 -17.85 8.78 -1.07
CA ASP A 75 -18.64 8.96 0.14
C ASP A 75 -18.46 7.77 1.09
N THR A 76 -18.23 8.07 2.37
CA THR A 76 -18.11 7.09 3.44
C THR A 76 -18.94 7.53 4.66
N PRO A 77 -19.26 6.64 5.62
CA PRO A 77 -20.04 6.99 6.81
C PRO A 77 -19.42 8.06 7.72
N PHE A 78 -18.13 8.38 7.55
CA PHE A 78 -17.37 9.34 8.36
C PHE A 78 -16.87 10.55 7.53
N GLY A 79 -17.37 10.72 6.30
CA GLY A 79 -17.05 11.85 5.42
C GLY A 79 -16.63 11.43 4.01
N THR A 80 -16.33 12.40 3.16
CA THR A 80 -15.86 12.13 1.79
C THR A 80 -14.35 11.96 1.80
N VAL A 81 -13.87 10.84 1.26
CA VAL A 81 -12.45 10.58 0.99
C VAL A 81 -12.15 10.95 -0.44
N TYR A 82 -11.01 11.62 -0.69
CA TYR A 82 -10.60 12.01 -2.02
C TYR A 82 -9.46 11.14 -2.53
N SER A 83 -9.56 10.68 -3.76
CA SER A 83 -8.48 9.93 -4.44
C SER A 83 -7.24 10.79 -4.63
N SER A 84 -6.04 10.21 -4.46
CA SER A 84 -4.78 10.85 -4.85
C SER A 84 -4.61 10.94 -6.37
N ASN A 85 -3.58 11.65 -6.82
CA ASN A 85 -3.05 11.51 -8.18
C ASN A 85 -2.26 10.18 -8.33
N LEU A 86 -1.96 9.83 -9.59
CA LEU A 86 -1.06 8.75 -9.99
C LEU A 86 0.15 9.30 -10.75
#